data_AF-A0A6G1RQE5-F1
#
_entry.id   AF-A0A6G1RQE5-F1
#
_cell.length_a   1.000
_cell.length_b   1.000
_cell.length_c   1.000
_cell.angle_alpha   90.00
_cell.angle_beta   90.00
_cell.angle_gamma   90.00
#
_symmetry.space_group_name_H-M   'P 1'
#
loop_
_entity.id
_entity.type
_entity.pdbx_description
1 polymer ?
#
loop_
_entity_poly.entity_id
_entity_poly.type
_entity_poly.pdbx_seq_one_letter_code
_entity_poly.pdbx_strand_id
1 'polypeptide(L)'
;DEFNNGVVLTNRPLRDGEMFEIRIDKLVDKWSGSIEIGVTAHNPNSLEYPATMTNLRSGTIMMSGCGILTNGKGTRREYCEFSLDELQEGDHIGLTRKANNALHFYINGVDQGVATTLTPLVVYGVVDLYGMAVKVTIVHNHNHSDRLRRNNAILRALSPEGGRRGPLGTPQGVTPGALPPALPPPG
;
A
#
# COMPACT_ATOMS: atom_id res chain seq x y z
N ASP A 1 11.31 18.37 25.29
CA ASP A 1 9.93 17.91 25.06
C ASP A 1 9.93 16.85 23.97
N GLU A 2 9.90 15.57 24.36
CA GLU A 2 9.79 14.47 23.42
C GLU A 2 8.31 14.22 23.11
N PHE A 3 7.93 14.36 21.84
CA PHE A 3 6.62 13.94 21.34
C PHE A 3 6.61 12.42 21.13
N ASN A 4 6.65 11.68 22.23
CA ASN A 4 6.37 10.26 22.29
C ASN A 4 4.99 10.08 22.93
N ASN A 5 4.28 8.97 22.66
CA ASN A 5 2.91 8.64 23.12
C ASN A 5 1.76 9.10 22.18
N GLY A 6 2.04 9.28 20.89
CA GLY A 6 1.05 9.61 19.86
C GLY A 6 0.34 8.41 19.21
N VAL A 7 0.40 7.24 19.85
CA VAL A 7 -0.13 5.98 19.30
C VAL A 7 -1.64 5.91 19.45
N VAL A 8 -2.35 5.69 18.34
CA VAL A 8 -3.79 5.48 18.30
C VAL A 8 -4.15 4.22 17.52
N LEU A 9 -5.13 3.46 18.04
CA LEU A 9 -5.62 2.23 17.45
C LEU A 9 -7.09 2.36 17.05
N THR A 10 -7.51 1.61 16.03
CA THR A 10 -8.94 1.42 15.75
C THR A 10 -9.63 0.70 16.91
N ASN A 11 -10.82 1.14 17.31
CA ASN A 11 -11.58 0.54 18.42
C ASN A 11 -12.15 -0.87 18.11
N ARG A 12 -12.11 -1.30 16.84
CA ARG A 12 -12.50 -2.66 16.43
C ARG A 12 -11.49 -3.24 15.44
N PRO A 13 -11.46 -4.57 15.27
CA PRO A 13 -10.67 -5.18 14.22
C PRO A 13 -11.08 -4.69 12.82
N LEU A 14 -10.10 -4.63 11.92
CA LEU A 14 -10.29 -4.40 10.50
C LEU A 14 -10.89 -5.64 9.84
N ARG A 15 -11.83 -5.44 8.92
CA ARG A 15 -12.40 -6.50 8.09
C ARG A 15 -11.54 -6.72 6.84
N ASP A 16 -11.69 -7.88 6.23
CA ASP A 16 -11.05 -8.16 4.94
C ASP A 16 -11.50 -7.15 3.88
N GLY A 17 -10.53 -6.56 3.19
CA GLY A 17 -10.76 -5.55 2.16
C GLY A 17 -11.17 -4.17 2.70
N GLU A 18 -11.22 -4.00 4.03
CA GLU A 18 -11.55 -2.72 4.63
C GLU A 18 -10.38 -1.74 4.51
N MET A 19 -10.66 -0.55 3.96
CA MET A 19 -9.71 0.55 3.94
C MET A 19 -9.69 1.26 5.29
N PHE A 20 -8.52 1.31 5.89
CA PHE A 20 -8.21 2.23 6.99
C PHE A 20 -7.33 3.34 6.43
N GLU A 21 -7.85 4.56 6.33
CA GLU A 21 -7.18 5.71 5.71
C GLU A 21 -7.15 6.89 6.68
N ILE A 22 -6.02 7.61 6.67
CA ILE A 22 -5.83 8.88 7.36
C ILE A 22 -5.42 9.96 6.37
N ARG A 23 -5.75 11.20 6.70
CA ARG A 23 -5.26 12.41 6.04
C ARG A 23 -4.34 13.18 6.97
N ILE A 24 -3.21 13.67 6.45
CA ILE A 24 -2.33 14.59 7.15
C ILE A 24 -3.01 15.97 7.22
N ASP A 25 -3.34 16.43 8.42
CA ASP A 25 -3.99 17.73 8.59
C ASP A 25 -2.97 18.84 8.90
N LYS A 26 -1.88 18.50 9.57
CA LYS A 26 -0.85 19.47 9.95
C LYS A 26 0.53 18.83 10.12
N LEU A 27 1.54 19.46 9.53
CA LEU A 27 2.95 19.15 9.69
C LEU A 27 3.68 20.33 10.39
N VAL A 28 4.72 20.02 11.14
CA VAL A 28 5.59 20.99 11.81
C VAL A 28 7.04 20.62 11.53
N ASP A 29 7.78 21.55 10.94
CA ASP A 29 9.17 21.45 10.49
C ASP A 29 10.23 21.44 11.61
N LYS A 30 9.80 21.48 12.87
CA LYS A 30 10.68 21.53 14.05
C LYS A 30 11.25 20.17 14.45
N TRP A 31 10.74 19.08 13.91
CA TRP A 31 11.08 17.72 14.31
C TRP A 31 11.53 16.89 13.12
N SER A 32 12.46 15.97 13.33
CA SER A 32 12.81 14.94 12.35
C SER A 32 11.94 13.70 12.55
N GLY A 33 11.74 12.95 11.47
CA GLY A 33 10.90 11.75 11.46
C GLY A 33 9.49 12.02 10.97
N SER A 34 8.83 10.95 10.52
CA SER A 34 7.49 10.98 9.97
C SER A 34 6.57 10.04 10.73
N ILE A 35 5.29 10.18 10.42
CA ILE A 35 4.22 9.31 10.87
C ILE A 35 4.51 7.85 10.49
N GLU A 36 4.11 6.93 11.37
CA GLU A 36 4.09 5.52 11.04
C GLU A 36 2.64 5.02 11.04
N ILE A 37 2.36 4.08 10.16
CA ILE A 37 1.02 3.48 10.05
C ILE A 37 1.14 1.98 9.89
N GLY A 38 0.22 1.22 10.45
CA GLY A 38 0.32 -0.22 10.39
C GLY A 38 -0.85 -0.96 10.99
N VAL A 39 -0.61 -2.22 11.29
CA VAL A 39 -1.57 -3.09 11.95
C VAL A 39 -0.95 -3.79 13.14
N THR A 40 -1.79 -4.07 14.14
CA THR A 40 -1.41 -4.82 15.34
C THR A 40 -2.43 -5.92 15.66
N ALA A 41 -1.96 -7.06 16.13
CA ALA A 41 -2.81 -8.14 16.68
C ALA A 41 -3.15 -7.91 18.17
N HIS A 42 -2.55 -6.91 18.82
CA HIS A 42 -2.82 -6.57 20.21
C HIS A 42 -4.18 -5.88 20.35
N ASN A 43 -4.93 -6.24 21.39
CA ASN A 43 -6.24 -5.66 21.64
C ASN A 43 -6.09 -4.24 22.24
N PRO A 44 -6.73 -3.21 21.66
CA PRO A 44 -6.61 -1.82 22.11
C PRO A 44 -7.10 -1.59 23.55
N ASN A 45 -7.96 -2.46 24.08
CA ASN A 45 -8.50 -2.35 25.45
C ASN A 45 -7.57 -2.94 26.51
N SER A 46 -6.60 -3.77 26.11
CA SER A 46 -5.67 -4.43 27.04
C SER A 46 -4.20 -4.13 26.76
N LEU A 47 -3.91 -3.42 25.66
CA LEU A 47 -2.56 -3.04 25.28
C LEU A 47 -2.07 -1.93 26.21
N GLU A 48 -0.92 -2.17 26.85
CA GLU A 48 -0.12 -1.10 27.43
C GLU A 48 0.59 -0.37 26.29
N TYR A 49 0.22 0.90 26.07
CA TYR A 49 0.68 1.65 24.91
C TYR A 49 2.16 1.98 25.05
N PRO A 50 3.01 1.52 24.11
CA PRO A 50 4.42 1.89 24.11
C PRO A 50 4.60 3.34 23.66
N ALA A 51 5.81 3.88 23.85
CA ALA A 51 6.19 5.18 23.29
C ALA A 51 6.01 5.25 21.76
N THR A 52 6.30 4.14 21.08
CA THR A 52 6.08 3.92 19.64
C THR A 52 5.77 2.43 19.39
N MET A 53 4.96 2.14 18.38
CA MET A 53 4.54 0.79 18.02
C MET A 53 5.66 -0.07 17.41
N THR A 54 6.71 0.57 16.88
CA THR A 54 7.92 -0.14 16.42
C THR A 54 8.75 -0.72 17.56
N ASN A 55 8.52 -0.31 18.81
CA ASN A 55 9.15 -0.93 19.97
C ASN A 55 8.56 -2.30 20.32
N LEU A 56 7.33 -2.60 19.89
CA LEU A 56 6.74 -3.91 20.15
C LEU A 56 7.46 -5.00 19.36
N ARG A 57 7.84 -6.08 20.06
CA ARG A 57 8.58 -7.22 19.51
C ARG A 57 7.68 -8.39 19.10
N SER A 58 6.37 -8.18 19.07
CA SER A 58 5.40 -9.18 18.64
C SER A 58 4.12 -8.52 18.13
N GLY A 59 3.41 -9.22 17.24
CA GLY A 59 2.07 -8.86 16.79
C GLY A 59 1.95 -7.56 15.99
N THR A 60 3.03 -6.96 15.49
CA THR A 60 2.96 -5.67 14.78
C THR A 60 3.55 -5.73 13.38
N ILE A 61 2.91 -5.03 12.44
CA ILE A 61 3.43 -4.76 11.10
C ILE A 61 3.23 -3.27 10.82
N MET A 62 4.31 -2.50 10.79
CA MET A 62 4.32 -1.05 10.66
C MET A 62 5.04 -0.65 9.37
N MET A 63 4.58 0.42 8.72
CA MET A 63 5.29 1.12 7.67
C MET A 63 5.91 2.39 8.26
N SER A 64 7.21 2.59 8.02
CA SER A 64 8.00 3.72 8.49
C SER A 64 8.97 4.14 7.39
N GLY A 65 8.98 5.43 7.03
CA GLY A 65 9.70 5.93 5.85
C GLY A 65 9.27 5.18 4.58
N CYS A 66 10.22 4.55 3.89
CA CYS A 66 9.95 3.71 2.72
C CYS A 66 9.91 2.20 3.02
N GLY A 67 9.97 1.79 4.29
CA GLY A 67 10.15 0.40 4.71
C GLY A 67 9.01 -0.19 5.55
N ILE A 68 9.02 -1.51 5.67
CA ILE A 68 8.13 -2.31 6.53
C ILE A 68 8.94 -2.88 7.70
N LEU A 69 8.41 -2.68 8.89
CA LEU A 69 8.88 -3.27 10.13
C LEU A 69 7.86 -4.31 10.61
N THR A 70 8.31 -5.52 10.88
CA THR A 70 7.51 -6.56 11.53
C THR A 70 8.10 -6.81 12.90
N ASN A 71 7.29 -6.64 13.95
CA ASN A 71 7.74 -6.84 15.34
C ASN A 71 8.98 -6.00 15.68
N GLY A 72 9.02 -4.76 15.16
CA GLY A 72 10.13 -3.83 15.33
C GLY A 72 11.40 -4.17 14.55
N LYS A 73 11.38 -5.20 13.68
CA LYS A 73 12.50 -5.56 12.80
C LYS A 73 12.17 -5.18 11.37
N GLY A 74 13.07 -4.46 10.69
CA GLY A 74 12.92 -4.13 9.27
C GLY A 74 12.92 -5.38 8.40
N THR A 75 11.76 -5.75 7.87
CA THR A 75 11.56 -6.92 6.99
C THR A 75 11.61 -6.56 5.52
N ARG A 76 11.33 -5.30 5.18
CA ARG A 76 11.49 -4.76 3.82
C ARG A 76 11.96 -3.32 3.90
N ARG A 77 13.14 -3.02 3.34
CA ARG A 77 13.72 -1.67 3.43
C ARG A 77 13.25 -0.74 2.32
N GLU A 78 12.97 -1.29 1.14
CA GLU A 78 12.53 -0.57 -0.06
C GLU A 78 11.16 -1.12 -0.46
N TYR A 79 10.14 -0.74 0.31
CA TYR A 79 8.77 -1.16 0.07
C TYR A 79 8.05 -0.27 -0.93
N CYS A 80 8.16 1.05 -0.75
CA CYS A 80 7.59 2.04 -1.66
C CYS A 80 8.69 3.00 -2.16
N GLU A 81 8.46 3.57 -3.34
CA GLU A 81 9.37 4.59 -3.91
C GLU A 81 9.20 5.95 -3.22
N PHE A 82 7.97 6.28 -2.81
CA PHE A 82 7.64 7.52 -2.12
C PHE A 82 7.68 7.29 -0.61
N SER A 83 8.63 7.93 0.10
CA SER A 83 8.76 7.75 1.55
C SER A 83 7.61 8.44 2.30
N LEU A 84 7.20 7.87 3.45
CA LEU A 84 6.34 8.59 4.38
C LEU A 84 6.97 9.91 4.87
N ASP A 85 8.31 10.05 4.80
CA ASP A 85 9.01 11.28 5.15
C ASP A 85 8.77 12.43 4.15
N GLU A 86 8.28 12.12 2.95
CA GLU A 86 8.04 13.09 1.88
C GLU A 86 6.59 13.59 1.85
N LEU A 87 5.75 13.11 2.77
CA LEU A 87 4.34 13.47 2.83
C LEU A 87 4.13 14.95 3.20
N GLN A 88 3.08 15.52 2.63
CA GLN A 88 2.66 16.89 2.83
C GLN A 88 1.28 16.98 3.48
N GLU A 89 0.95 18.16 4.01
CA GLU A 89 -0.40 18.43 4.48
C GLU A 89 -1.42 18.23 3.35
N GLY A 90 -2.48 17.47 3.64
CA GLY A 90 -3.49 17.08 2.67
C GLY A 90 -3.27 15.70 2.04
N ASP A 91 -2.08 15.12 2.14
CA ASP A 91 -1.83 13.76 1.66
C ASP A 91 -2.58 12.72 2.49
N HIS A 92 -2.89 11.60 1.82
CA HIS A 92 -3.62 10.48 2.40
C HIS A 92 -2.74 9.24 2.45
N ILE A 93 -2.77 8.54 3.57
CA ILE A 93 -2.11 7.25 3.75
C ILE A 93 -3.14 6.26 4.22
N GLY A 94 -3.16 5.08 3.63
CA GLY A 94 -4.08 4.04 4.03
C GLY A 94 -3.48 2.65 4.00
N LEU A 95 -4.24 1.70 4.52
CA LEU A 95 -3.90 0.29 4.46
C LEU A 95 -5.14 -0.58 4.33
N THR A 96 -4.93 -1.79 3.84
CA THR A 96 -5.98 -2.80 3.72
C THR A 96 -5.38 -4.18 3.92
N ARG A 97 -6.00 -4.97 4.80
CA ARG A 97 -5.76 -6.42 4.88
C ARG A 97 -6.70 -7.11 3.90
N LYS A 98 -6.15 -7.79 2.90
CA LYS A 98 -6.92 -8.57 1.92
C LYS A 98 -7.29 -9.96 2.49
N ALA A 99 -8.29 -10.60 1.88
CA ALA A 99 -8.78 -11.92 2.31
C ALA A 99 -7.72 -13.04 2.22
N ASN A 100 -6.68 -12.87 1.40
CA ASN A 100 -5.53 -13.76 1.32
C ASN A 100 -4.43 -13.44 2.34
N ASN A 101 -4.73 -12.68 3.39
CA ASN A 101 -3.79 -12.20 4.42
C ASN A 101 -2.72 -11.23 3.90
N ALA A 102 -2.82 -10.74 2.67
CA ALA A 102 -1.91 -9.72 2.16
C ALA A 102 -2.24 -8.36 2.77
N LEU A 103 -1.26 -7.74 3.42
CA LEU A 103 -1.33 -6.33 3.82
C LEU A 103 -0.80 -5.46 2.68
N HIS A 104 -1.60 -4.47 2.31
CA HIS A 104 -1.25 -3.45 1.34
C HIS A 104 -1.30 -2.08 2.02
N PHE A 105 -0.39 -1.21 1.65
CA PHE A 105 -0.41 0.22 2.00
C PHE A 105 -0.69 1.05 0.76
N TYR A 106 -1.29 2.22 0.96
CA TYR A 106 -1.74 3.12 -0.07
C TYR A 106 -1.25 4.52 0.25
N ILE A 107 -0.73 5.22 -0.75
CA ILE A 107 -0.33 6.64 -0.65
C ILE A 107 -1.13 7.39 -1.70
N ASN A 108 -1.92 8.37 -1.29
CA ASN A 108 -2.82 9.14 -2.16
C ASN A 108 -3.72 8.25 -3.04
N GLY A 109 -4.18 7.12 -2.48
CA GLY A 109 -5.00 6.13 -3.14
C GLY A 109 -4.26 5.21 -4.12
N VAL A 110 -2.94 5.30 -4.22
CA VAL A 110 -2.10 4.41 -5.05
C VAL A 110 -1.61 3.23 -4.21
N ASP A 111 -1.96 2.01 -4.61
CA ASP A 111 -1.49 0.77 -3.97
C ASP A 111 0.03 0.62 -4.13
N GLN A 112 0.75 0.50 -3.02
CA GLN A 112 2.21 0.33 -2.99
C GLN A 112 2.63 -1.15 -3.13
N GLY A 113 1.67 -2.06 -3.25
CA GLY A 113 1.89 -3.49 -3.42
C GLY A 113 1.78 -4.28 -2.11
N VAL A 114 2.27 -5.52 -2.14
CA VAL A 114 2.18 -6.43 -0.99
C VAL A 114 3.30 -6.13 0.01
N ALA A 115 2.96 -5.66 1.21
CA ALA A 115 3.92 -5.50 2.30
C ALA A 115 4.32 -6.84 2.91
N THR A 116 3.34 -7.70 3.17
CA THR A 116 3.51 -9.07 3.64
C THR A 116 2.24 -9.88 3.38
N THR A 117 2.37 -11.20 3.25
CA THR A 117 1.25 -12.15 3.16
C THR A 117 0.97 -12.87 4.48
N LEU A 118 1.71 -12.52 5.54
CA LEU A 118 1.67 -13.18 6.84
C LEU A 118 0.95 -12.32 7.89
N THR A 119 -0.08 -11.56 7.48
CA THR A 119 -0.86 -10.73 8.40
C THR A 119 -1.84 -11.59 9.20
N PRO A 120 -1.88 -11.46 10.55
CA PRO A 120 -2.85 -12.17 11.39
C PRO A 120 -4.31 -11.91 10.98
N LEU A 121 -5.21 -12.85 11.30
CA LEU A 121 -6.63 -12.73 10.96
C LEU A 121 -7.33 -11.56 11.65
N VAL A 122 -7.05 -11.39 12.95
CA VAL A 122 -7.62 -10.31 13.75
C VAL A 122 -6.54 -9.27 13.96
N VAL A 123 -6.72 -8.11 13.32
CA VAL A 123 -5.81 -6.98 13.45
C VAL A 123 -6.56 -5.67 13.58
N TYR A 124 -5.94 -4.73 14.28
CA TYR A 124 -6.41 -3.37 14.48
C TYR A 124 -5.51 -2.43 13.67
N GLY A 125 -6.10 -1.38 13.09
CA GLY A 125 -5.34 -0.32 12.44
C GLY A 125 -4.62 0.52 13.48
N VAL A 126 -3.40 0.94 13.16
CA VAL A 126 -2.49 1.67 14.05
C VAL A 126 -2.01 2.91 13.32
N VAL A 127 -2.01 4.03 14.02
CA VAL A 127 -1.29 5.25 13.61
C VAL A 127 -0.38 5.65 14.76
N ASP A 128 0.89 5.83 14.45
CA ASP A 128 1.89 6.32 15.38
C ASP A 128 2.29 7.72 14.94
N LEU A 129 1.79 8.72 15.66
CA LEU A 129 2.14 10.12 15.41
C LEU A 129 3.54 10.38 15.98
N TYR A 130 4.51 10.30 15.09
CA TYR A 130 5.91 10.57 15.36
C TYR A 130 6.43 11.71 14.46
N GLY A 131 7.34 12.52 14.98
CA GLY A 131 8.05 13.55 14.22
C GLY A 131 7.19 14.73 13.74
N MET A 132 7.23 15.02 12.44
CA MET A 132 6.64 16.24 11.86
C MET A 132 5.10 16.27 11.90
N ALA A 133 4.44 15.11 11.88
CA ALA A 133 2.98 15.05 11.83
C ALA A 133 2.35 15.23 13.21
N VAL A 134 1.70 16.37 13.42
CA VAL A 134 1.09 16.72 14.71
C VAL A 134 -0.43 16.56 14.73
N LYS A 135 -1.06 16.46 13.56
CA LYS A 135 -2.50 16.27 13.45
C LYS A 135 -2.85 15.45 12.20
N VAL A 136 -3.69 14.45 12.40
CA VAL A 136 -4.28 13.64 11.33
C VAL A 136 -5.77 13.45 11.58
N THR A 137 -6.49 13.19 10.50
CA THR A 137 -7.91 12.82 10.54
C THR A 137 -8.10 11.44 9.94
N ILE A 138 -8.81 10.55 10.65
CA ILE A 138 -9.27 9.28 10.08
C ILE A 138 -10.37 9.58 9.06
N VAL A 139 -10.14 9.16 7.81
CA VAL A 139 -11.07 9.36 6.72
C VAL A 139 -12.14 8.28 6.78
N HIS A 140 -13.37 8.69 7.07
CA HIS A 140 -14.51 7.77 7.10
C HIS A 140 -15.04 7.56 5.69
N ASN A 141 -15.05 6.30 5.28
CA ASN A 141 -15.36 5.90 3.93
C ASN A 141 -16.86 6.06 3.62
N HIS A 142 -17.23 7.02 2.77
CA HIS A 142 -18.46 6.91 1.99
C HIS A 142 -18.21 6.61 0.51
N ASN A 143 -17.03 6.92 -0.06
CA ASN A 143 -16.78 6.86 -1.52
C ASN A 143 -15.33 6.44 -1.92
N HIS A 144 -14.65 5.60 -1.16
CA HIS A 144 -13.28 5.13 -1.46
C HIS A 144 -13.19 4.42 -2.82
N SER A 145 -14.20 3.64 -3.19
CA SER A 145 -14.31 3.04 -4.52
C SER A 145 -14.30 4.09 -5.63
N ASP A 146 -14.93 5.25 -5.42
CA ASP A 146 -14.98 6.32 -6.43
C ASP A 146 -13.67 7.12 -6.47
N ARG A 147 -13.00 7.30 -5.34
CA ARG A 147 -11.66 7.91 -5.27
C ARG A 147 -10.62 7.03 -5.98
N LEU A 148 -10.57 5.74 -5.68
CA LEU A 148 -9.69 4.79 -6.36
C LEU A 148 -9.98 4.73 -7.87
N ARG A 149 -11.25 4.71 -8.28
CA ARG A 149 -11.64 4.75 -9.70
C ARG A 149 -11.13 6.02 -10.40
N ARG A 150 -11.26 7.18 -9.76
CA ARG A 150 -10.74 8.44 -10.31
C ARG A 150 -9.22 8.46 -10.39
N ASN A 151 -8.52 8.04 -9.34
CA ASN A 151 -7.06 8.04 -9.32
C ASN A 151 -6.48 7.06 -10.35
N ASN A 152 -7.07 5.87 -10.49
CA ASN A 152 -6.71 4.93 -11.54
C ASN A 152 -6.98 5.46 -12.96
N ALA A 153 -8.04 6.24 -13.15
CA ALA A 153 -8.32 6.88 -14.44
C ALA A 153 -7.29 7.98 -14.77
N ILE A 154 -6.88 8.77 -13.77
CA ILE A 154 -5.87 9.82 -13.91
C ILE A 154 -4.50 9.21 -14.24
N LEU A 155 -4.05 8.16 -13.53
CA LEU A 155 -2.79 7.48 -13.83
C LEU A 155 -2.77 6.86 -15.23
N ARG A 156 -3.91 6.31 -15.69
CA ARG A 156 -4.04 5.85 -17.08
C ARG A 156 -3.97 7.01 -18.09
N ALA A 157 -4.53 8.17 -17.77
CA ALA A 157 -4.49 9.34 -18.63
C ALA A 157 -3.11 10.05 -18.65
N LEU A 158 -2.33 9.93 -17.57
CA LEU A 158 -0.98 10.49 -17.44
C LEU A 158 0.12 9.54 -17.92
N SER A 159 -0.22 8.28 -18.22
CA SER A 159 0.70 7.36 -18.89
C SER A 159 0.91 7.87 -20.33
N PRO A 160 2.11 8.30 -20.73
CA PRO A 160 2.36 8.66 -22.11
C PRO A 160 2.27 7.37 -22.93
N GLU A 161 1.25 7.23 -23.76
CA GLU A 161 1.19 6.16 -24.74
C GLU A 161 2.47 6.19 -25.59
N GLY A 162 3.27 5.13 -25.45
CA GLY A 162 4.30 4.77 -26.41
C GLY A 162 3.64 4.70 -27.79
N GLY A 163 4.06 5.63 -28.65
CA GLY A 163 3.32 5.94 -29.86
C GLY A 163 3.34 4.89 -30.97
N ARG A 164 2.44 5.18 -31.91
CA ARG A 164 2.44 4.85 -33.34
C ARG A 164 1.79 3.53 -33.76
N ARG A 165 0.51 3.68 -34.11
CA ARG A 165 -0.01 3.16 -35.39
C ARG A 165 0.96 3.54 -36.53
N GLY A 166 1.60 2.55 -37.13
CA GLY A 166 2.21 2.67 -38.45
C GLY A 166 1.24 2.18 -39.52
N PRO A 167 1.18 2.81 -40.72
CA PRO A 167 0.33 2.33 -41.81
C PRO A 167 0.90 1.07 -42.48
N LEU A 168 -0.03 0.32 -43.10
CA LEU A 168 0.16 -0.83 -43.98
C LEU A 168 1.49 -0.81 -44.76
N GLY A 169 2.34 -1.80 -44.51
CA GLY A 169 3.49 -2.15 -45.33
C GLY A 169 3.38 -3.61 -45.77
N THR A 170 3.12 -3.83 -47.06
CA THR A 170 3.10 -5.15 -47.71
C THR A 170 4.46 -5.86 -47.59
N PRO A 171 4.51 -7.16 -47.25
CA PRO A 171 5.65 -8.00 -47.59
C PRO A 171 5.39 -8.67 -48.95
N GLN A 172 6.27 -8.40 -49.91
CA GLN A 172 6.41 -9.18 -51.13
C GLN A 172 6.78 -10.64 -50.82
N GLY A 173 6.16 -11.56 -51.54
CA GLY A 173 6.79 -12.76 -52.11
C GLY A 173 7.43 -13.77 -51.16
N VAL A 174 6.65 -14.78 -50.74
CA VAL A 174 7.20 -16.10 -50.40
C VAL A 174 6.37 -17.15 -51.14
N THR A 175 7.04 -17.93 -51.98
CA THR A 175 6.48 -19.01 -52.80
C THR A 175 5.92 -20.16 -51.94
N PRO A 176 4.85 -20.85 -52.36
CA PRO A 176 4.31 -21.97 -51.60
C PRO A 176 5.15 -23.24 -51.83
N GLY A 177 5.84 -23.69 -50.78
CA GLY A 177 6.48 -25.00 -50.71
C GLY A 177 5.45 -26.12 -50.50
N ALA A 178 5.61 -27.20 -51.26
CA ALA A 178 4.68 -28.31 -51.43
C ALA A 178 4.34 -29.10 -50.14
N LEU A 179 3.09 -29.58 -50.07
CA LEU A 179 2.64 -30.61 -49.13
C LEU A 179 3.29 -31.98 -49.47
N PRO A 180 3.70 -32.80 -48.49
CA PRO A 180 4.03 -34.20 -48.74
C PRO A 180 2.75 -35.05 -48.91
N PRO A 181 2.79 -36.14 -49.71
CA PRO A 181 1.60 -36.94 -50.02
C PRO A 181 1.20 -37.89 -48.88
N ALA A 182 -0.09 -38.16 -48.82
CA ALA A 182 -0.74 -39.06 -47.87
C ALA A 182 -0.34 -40.53 -48.07
N LEU A 183 -0.16 -41.26 -46.95
CA LEU A 183 0.03 -42.71 -46.89
C LEU A 183 -1.29 -43.45 -47.22
N PRO A 184 -1.26 -44.58 -47.96
CA PRO A 184 -2.45 -45.40 -48.19
C PRO A 184 -2.77 -46.31 -46.99
N PRO A 185 -4.02 -46.79 -46.85
CA PRO A 185 -4.44 -47.63 -45.73
C PRO A 185 -3.97 -49.08 -45.87
N PRO A 186 -3.84 -49.83 -44.77
CA PRO A 186 -3.39 -51.21 -44.81
C PRO A 186 -4.49 -52.15 -45.32
N GLY A 187 -4.10 -53.07 -46.19
CA GLY A 187 -4.79 -54.34 -46.44
C GLY A 187 -4.16 -55.48 -45.64
#